data_AF-A0A7S1VY90-F1
#
_entry.id   AF-A0A7S1VY90-F1
#
_cell.length_a   1.000
_cell.length_b   1.000
_cell.length_c   1.000
_cell.angle_alpha   90.00
_cell.angle_beta   90.00
_cell.angle_gamma   90.00
#
_symmetry.space_group_name_H-M   'P 1'
#
loop_
_entity.id
_entity.type
_entity.pdbx_description
1 polymer ?
#
loop_
_entity_poly.entity_id
_entity_poly.type
_entity_poly.pdbx_seq_one_letter_code
_entity_poly.pdbx_strand_id
1 'polypeptide(L)'
;AQNLAIGQAVRSILARSFQIPMTRESALIKGDLPKTMMMKKIRDLADASIFQGGNIVFVAPDERVHELRLQFQALEIHNDVFGVREAKGLEFDACALLGFFGHFEELGSKDEWQNVLRWLSSSSTTTKTSSTGEKVDGLMLTDCDYRLSAPNVSDEAMMLYTALTRARNHLYLIELEGAGKGKKQGKPLAQFAFRRLKDLGLAKPVSFIKEGHVEMTPAEHKARGVLYVTQALNMSRNMEPFSNVKGKFMEAMSRFAPEKGNDKDLLDKCEKHLDALTKMHGLMKFAKESFLRGGAYNLEGRFAEVLEFEQMASEFFSQFLCDSFLVAEIHAVRLLIEEVVDGT
;
A
#
# COMPACT_ATOMS: atom_id res chain seq x y z
N ALA A 1 -3.43 9.64 23.17
CA ALA A 1 -4.38 8.86 22.35
C ALA A 1 -4.08 7.38 22.55
N GLN A 2 -5.09 6.53 22.72
CA GLN A 2 -4.88 5.11 23.09
C GLN A 2 -4.31 4.26 21.94
N ASN A 3 -4.52 4.67 20.69
CA ASN A 3 -4.04 3.98 19.48
C ASN A 3 -2.54 4.15 19.21
N LEU A 4 -1.92 5.23 19.70
CA LEU A 4 -0.51 5.53 19.50
C LEU A 4 0.43 4.47 20.11
N ALA A 5 -0.04 3.72 21.12
CA ALA A 5 0.77 2.82 21.91
C ALA A 5 1.34 1.62 21.12
N ILE A 6 0.60 1.03 20.17
CA ILE A 6 1.13 -0.07 19.35
C ILE A 6 2.19 0.45 18.37
N GLY A 7 1.91 1.58 17.70
CA GLY A 7 2.86 2.20 16.77
C GLY A 7 4.16 2.60 17.47
N GLN A 8 4.07 3.24 18.64
CA GLN A 8 5.20 3.61 19.48
C GLN A 8 5.98 2.40 19.99
N ALA A 9 5.29 1.31 20.36
CA ALA A 9 5.95 0.07 20.77
C ALA A 9 6.77 -0.52 19.61
N VAL A 10 6.18 -0.65 18.41
CA VAL A 10 6.90 -1.15 17.23
C VAL A 10 8.05 -0.21 16.85
N ARG A 11 7.85 1.12 16.92
CA ARG A 11 8.93 2.09 16.66
C ARG A 11 10.05 2.01 17.69
N SER A 12 9.73 1.76 18.95
CA SER A 12 10.71 1.58 20.01
C SER A 12 11.61 0.37 19.74
N ILE A 13 11.05 -0.72 19.19
CA ILE A 13 11.85 -1.86 18.71
C ILE A 13 12.78 -1.42 17.58
N LEU A 14 12.22 -0.76 16.55
CA LEU A 14 12.98 -0.29 15.41
C LEU A 14 14.15 0.62 15.81
N ALA A 15 13.92 1.53 16.75
CA ALA A 15 14.95 2.45 17.24
C ALA A 15 16.00 1.75 18.12
N ARG A 16 15.60 0.85 19.02
CA ARG A 16 16.50 0.21 20.00
C ARG A 16 17.27 -0.96 19.42
N SER A 17 16.62 -1.78 18.61
CA SER A 17 17.19 -3.02 18.05
C SER A 17 17.91 -2.79 16.73
N PHE A 18 17.43 -1.82 15.93
CA PHE A 18 17.88 -1.63 14.55
C PHE A 18 18.38 -0.21 14.25
N GLN A 19 18.55 0.62 15.28
CA GLN A 19 19.11 1.97 15.20
C GLN A 19 18.37 2.92 14.24
N ILE A 20 17.07 2.70 14.02
CA ILE A 20 16.26 3.57 13.16
C ILE A 20 15.95 4.89 13.91
N PRO A 21 16.17 6.07 13.31
CA PRO A 21 16.01 7.36 13.99
C PRO A 21 14.60 7.56 14.60
N MET A 22 14.52 8.01 15.86
CA MET A 22 13.26 8.44 16.46
C MET A 22 12.83 9.79 15.86
N THR A 23 11.57 9.88 15.40
CA THR A 23 10.95 11.14 14.96
C THR A 23 9.79 11.47 15.89
N ARG A 24 9.43 12.75 16.06
CA ARG A 24 8.29 13.13 16.92
C ARG A 24 6.98 12.64 16.30
N GLU A 25 6.39 11.60 16.87
CA GLU A 25 5.15 10.95 16.38
C GLU A 25 3.86 11.68 16.80
N SER A 26 3.85 13.02 16.80
CA SER A 26 2.67 13.81 17.19
C SER A 26 1.48 13.67 16.22
N ALA A 27 1.68 13.01 15.08
CA ALA A 27 0.74 12.95 13.97
C ALA A 27 0.00 11.61 13.80
N LEU A 28 0.45 10.49 14.40
CA LEU A 28 0.29 9.21 13.70
C LEU A 28 -0.92 8.33 14.01
N ILE A 29 -1.58 8.38 15.17
CA ILE A 29 -2.97 7.91 15.29
C ILE A 29 -3.64 8.64 16.47
N LYS A 30 -4.61 9.52 16.22
CA LYS A 30 -5.38 10.24 17.26
C LYS A 30 -6.74 9.60 17.55
N GLY A 31 -6.96 8.41 17.00
CA GLY A 31 -8.21 7.68 17.04
C GLY A 31 -8.42 6.75 18.25
N ASP A 32 -9.54 6.04 18.18
CA ASP A 32 -9.98 5.06 19.17
C ASP A 32 -9.02 3.87 19.27
N LEU A 33 -9.16 3.08 20.35
CA LEU A 33 -8.39 1.86 20.54
C LEU A 33 -8.55 0.91 19.34
N PRO A 34 -7.44 0.35 18.79
CA PRO A 34 -7.49 -0.60 17.69
C PRO A 34 -8.44 -1.75 17.96
N LYS A 35 -9.16 -2.19 16.93
CA LYS A 35 -10.11 -3.31 17.01
C LYS A 35 -9.49 -4.54 16.36
N THR A 36 -9.51 -5.68 17.06
CA THR A 36 -8.99 -6.96 16.54
C THR A 36 -10.14 -7.90 16.18
N MET A 37 -10.05 -8.57 15.03
CA MET A 37 -11.07 -9.50 14.56
C MET A 37 -10.41 -10.75 13.96
N MET A 38 -10.74 -11.92 14.52
CA MET A 38 -10.46 -13.21 13.88
C MET A 38 -11.62 -13.55 12.95
N MET A 39 -11.32 -13.90 11.70
CA MET A 39 -12.30 -14.27 10.70
C MET A 39 -12.05 -15.71 10.25
N LYS A 40 -13.11 -16.46 9.96
CA LYS A 40 -12.95 -17.85 9.52
C LYS A 40 -12.53 -17.93 8.07
N LYS A 41 -13.14 -17.09 7.24
CA LYS A 41 -12.93 -17.08 5.79
C LYS A 41 -12.96 -15.64 5.28
N ILE A 42 -12.23 -15.38 4.20
CA ILE A 42 -12.20 -14.07 3.56
C ILE A 42 -13.59 -13.62 3.08
N ARG A 43 -14.43 -14.57 2.64
CA ARG A 43 -15.82 -14.31 2.24
C ARG A 43 -16.70 -13.71 3.34
N ASP A 44 -16.29 -13.86 4.60
CA ASP A 44 -17.03 -13.29 5.72
C ASP A 44 -16.93 -11.75 5.73
N LEU A 45 -16.00 -11.14 4.95
CA LEU A 45 -15.94 -9.69 4.71
C LEU A 45 -17.07 -9.18 3.81
N ALA A 46 -17.68 -10.05 2.99
CA ALA A 46 -18.83 -9.71 2.16
C ALA A 46 -20.16 -9.82 2.93
N ASP A 47 -20.15 -10.40 4.14
CA ASP A 47 -21.32 -10.53 4.98
C ASP A 47 -21.56 -9.23 5.76
N ALA A 48 -22.62 -8.50 5.39
CA ALA A 48 -23.01 -7.26 6.05
C ALA A 48 -23.39 -7.42 7.54
N SER A 49 -23.60 -8.65 8.02
CA SER A 49 -23.79 -8.93 9.46
C SER A 49 -22.47 -9.02 10.23
N ILE A 50 -21.33 -9.12 9.53
CA ILE A 50 -19.97 -9.26 10.08
C ILE A 50 -19.13 -8.01 9.79
N PHE A 51 -19.27 -7.44 8.59
CA PHE A 51 -18.48 -6.29 8.16
C PHE A 51 -19.34 -5.26 7.41
N GLN A 52 -19.36 -4.04 7.94
CA GLN A 52 -19.95 -2.85 7.32
C GLN A 52 -18.94 -1.70 7.39
N GLY A 53 -18.14 -1.53 6.36
CA GLY A 53 -17.16 -0.45 6.28
C GLY A 53 -16.73 -0.18 4.86
N GLY A 54 -17.63 0.33 4.01
CA GLY A 54 -17.35 0.55 2.58
C GLY A 54 -16.23 1.56 2.29
N ASN A 55 -15.93 2.43 3.25
CA ASN A 55 -14.84 3.41 3.21
C ASN A 55 -13.52 2.92 3.85
N ILE A 56 -13.52 1.74 4.48
CA ILE A 56 -12.32 1.18 5.10
C ILE A 56 -11.32 0.77 4.01
N VAL A 57 -10.08 1.22 4.16
CA VAL A 57 -8.98 0.84 3.28
C VAL A 57 -8.31 -0.41 3.83
N PHE A 58 -8.20 -1.45 3.02
CA PHE A 58 -7.43 -2.64 3.40
C PHE A 58 -5.95 -2.44 3.06
N VAL A 59 -5.09 -2.76 4.01
CA VAL A 59 -3.65 -2.83 3.82
C VAL A 59 -3.21 -4.26 4.11
N ALA A 60 -2.41 -4.85 3.24
CA ALA A 60 -1.91 -6.23 3.38
C ALA A 60 -0.41 -6.29 3.02
N PRO A 61 0.32 -7.36 3.42
CA PRO A 61 1.65 -7.63 2.90
C PRO A 61 1.66 -7.62 1.37
N ASP A 62 2.70 -7.03 0.76
CA ASP A 62 2.76 -6.78 -0.69
C ASP A 62 2.53 -8.06 -1.51
N GLU A 63 3.06 -9.19 -1.01
CA GLU A 63 2.98 -10.53 -1.59
C GLU A 63 1.54 -11.09 -1.66
N ARG A 64 0.63 -10.56 -0.82
CA ARG A 64 -0.76 -11.03 -0.70
C ARG A 64 -1.75 -10.19 -1.50
N VAL A 65 -1.36 -8.98 -1.91
CA VAL A 65 -2.28 -7.98 -2.51
C VAL A 65 -2.93 -8.50 -3.77
N HIS A 66 -2.17 -9.14 -4.66
CA HIS A 66 -2.71 -9.60 -5.95
C HIS A 66 -3.81 -10.65 -5.76
N GLU A 67 -3.54 -11.69 -4.96
CA GLU A 67 -4.52 -12.73 -4.65
C GLU A 67 -5.75 -12.15 -3.93
N LEU A 68 -5.54 -11.24 -2.97
CA LEU A 68 -6.61 -10.58 -2.24
C LEU A 68 -7.51 -9.73 -3.16
N ARG A 69 -6.93 -8.98 -4.10
CA ARG A 69 -7.71 -8.19 -5.07
C ARG A 69 -8.61 -9.09 -5.94
N LEU A 70 -8.09 -10.24 -6.39
CA LEU A 70 -8.88 -11.22 -7.15
C LEU A 70 -10.02 -11.80 -6.30
N GLN A 71 -9.74 -12.13 -5.04
CA GLN A 71 -10.76 -12.64 -4.10
C GLN A 71 -11.83 -11.58 -3.81
N PHE A 72 -11.42 -10.32 -3.57
CA PHE A 72 -12.35 -9.20 -3.33
C PHE A 72 -13.25 -8.99 -4.55
N GLN A 73 -12.69 -9.00 -5.75
CA GLN A 73 -13.46 -8.89 -6.99
C GLN A 73 -14.48 -10.03 -7.13
N ALA A 74 -14.07 -11.28 -6.89
CA ALA A 74 -14.95 -12.45 -6.96
C ALA A 74 -16.05 -12.45 -5.89
N LEU A 75 -15.83 -11.76 -4.77
CA LEU A 75 -16.76 -11.63 -3.66
C LEU A 75 -17.56 -10.33 -3.68
N GLU A 76 -17.41 -9.52 -4.74
CA GLU A 76 -18.05 -8.21 -4.89
C GLU A 76 -17.75 -7.26 -3.72
N ILE A 77 -16.55 -7.37 -3.13
CA ILE A 77 -16.04 -6.45 -2.11
C ILE A 77 -15.37 -5.28 -2.83
N HIS A 78 -15.93 -4.08 -2.69
CA HIS A 78 -15.50 -2.87 -3.40
C HIS A 78 -14.48 -2.01 -2.63
N ASN A 79 -14.06 -2.46 -1.44
CA ASN A 79 -13.04 -1.79 -0.65
C ASN A 79 -11.69 -1.79 -1.37
N ASP A 80 -10.94 -0.69 -1.20
CA ASP A 80 -9.58 -0.60 -1.73
C ASP A 80 -8.64 -1.51 -0.96
N VAL A 81 -7.80 -2.26 -1.68
CA VAL A 81 -6.72 -3.07 -1.11
C VAL A 81 -5.38 -2.53 -1.59
N PHE A 82 -4.50 -2.19 -0.65
CA PHE A 82 -3.14 -1.70 -0.92
C PHE A 82 -2.08 -2.63 -0.34
N GLY A 83 -0.96 -2.72 -1.05
CA GLY A 83 0.28 -3.19 -0.46
C GLY A 83 0.89 -2.17 0.49
N VAL A 84 1.77 -2.61 1.38
CA VAL A 84 2.49 -1.72 2.31
C VAL A 84 3.31 -0.69 1.55
N ARG A 85 3.96 -1.07 0.44
CA ARG A 85 4.70 -0.13 -0.42
C ARG A 85 3.78 0.86 -1.10
N GLU A 86 2.66 0.40 -1.65
CA GLU A 86 1.68 1.25 -2.32
C GLU A 86 1.02 2.24 -1.34
N ALA A 87 0.80 1.83 -0.09
CA ALA A 87 0.22 2.65 0.96
C ALA A 87 1.20 3.68 1.56
N LYS A 88 2.51 3.52 1.32
CA LYS A 88 3.54 4.35 1.95
C LYS A 88 3.40 5.82 1.56
N GLY A 89 3.39 6.69 2.57
CA GLY A 89 3.20 8.14 2.39
C GLY A 89 1.73 8.56 2.31
N LEU A 90 0.79 7.62 2.39
CA LEU A 90 -0.65 7.89 2.37
C LEU A 90 -1.26 7.81 3.75
N GLU A 91 -2.33 8.56 3.96
CA GLU A 91 -3.08 8.56 5.21
C GLU A 91 -4.55 8.42 4.91
N PHE A 92 -5.22 7.53 5.65
CA PHE A 92 -6.62 7.20 5.49
C PHE A 92 -7.34 7.36 6.83
N ASP A 93 -8.62 7.70 6.77
CA ASP A 93 -9.44 7.83 7.97
C ASP A 93 -9.53 6.51 8.75
N ALA A 94 -9.88 5.43 8.04
CA ALA A 94 -10.02 4.08 8.55
C ALA A 94 -9.20 3.06 7.74
N CYS A 95 -8.40 2.23 8.41
CA CYS A 95 -7.67 1.13 7.79
C CYS A 95 -7.94 -0.23 8.45
N ALA A 96 -8.01 -1.28 7.64
CA ALA A 96 -7.96 -2.67 8.08
C ALA A 96 -6.66 -3.34 7.60
N LEU A 97 -5.81 -3.72 8.54
CA LEU A 97 -4.61 -4.50 8.30
C LEU A 97 -5.01 -5.97 8.25
N LEU A 98 -4.80 -6.62 7.10
CA LEU A 98 -5.29 -7.96 6.83
C LEU A 98 -4.13 -8.96 6.70
N GLY A 99 -4.10 -9.96 7.58
CA GLY A 99 -3.27 -11.17 7.42
C GLY A 99 -1.77 -10.98 7.65
N PHE A 100 -1.36 -9.98 8.44
CA PHE A 100 0.06 -9.72 8.71
C PHE A 100 0.69 -10.82 9.56
N PHE A 101 0.02 -11.26 10.62
CA PHE A 101 0.58 -12.26 11.53
C PHE A 101 0.60 -13.65 10.91
N GLY A 102 -0.45 -14.00 10.14
CA GLY A 102 -0.41 -15.20 9.32
C GLY A 102 0.76 -15.18 8.31
N HIS A 103 1.03 -14.03 7.69
CA HIS A 103 2.15 -13.90 6.77
C HIS A 103 3.52 -14.06 7.46
N PHE A 104 3.72 -13.47 8.64
CA PHE A 104 4.97 -13.64 9.40
C PHE A 104 5.22 -15.11 9.78
N GLU A 105 4.17 -15.87 10.12
CA GLU A 105 4.32 -17.32 10.35
C GLU A 105 4.83 -18.08 9.12
N GLU A 106 4.41 -17.69 7.92
CA GLU A 106 4.81 -18.31 6.67
C GLU A 106 6.25 -17.98 6.29
N LEU A 107 6.72 -16.77 6.67
CA LEU A 107 8.13 -16.36 6.53
C LEU A 107 9.08 -17.11 7.48
N GLY A 108 8.57 -18.04 8.29
CA GLY A 108 9.36 -18.83 9.23
C GLY A 108 9.37 -18.27 10.65
N SER A 109 8.69 -17.16 10.90
CA SER A 109 8.65 -16.46 12.19
C SER A 109 7.51 -16.99 13.09
N LYS A 110 7.36 -18.32 13.12
CA LYS A 110 6.29 -19.04 13.85
C LYS A 110 6.37 -18.88 15.35
N ASP A 111 7.58 -18.88 15.90
CA ASP A 111 7.79 -18.82 17.33
C ASP A 111 7.58 -17.38 17.83
N GLU A 112 6.73 -17.22 18.85
CA GLU A 112 6.35 -15.91 19.43
C GLU A 112 7.56 -15.04 19.82
N TRP A 113 8.67 -15.68 20.23
CA TRP A 113 9.90 -15.02 20.68
C TRP A 113 10.89 -14.71 19.55
N GLN A 114 10.60 -15.08 18.29
CA GLN A 114 11.48 -14.90 17.13
C GLN A 114 10.97 -13.87 16.12
N ASN A 115 9.81 -13.26 16.35
CA ASN A 115 9.16 -12.38 15.37
C ASN A 115 9.00 -10.94 15.89
N VAL A 116 8.43 -10.07 15.05
CA VAL A 116 8.14 -8.66 15.37
C VAL A 116 7.34 -8.47 16.65
N LEU A 117 6.62 -9.50 17.13
CA LEU A 117 5.80 -9.48 18.33
C LEU A 117 6.53 -9.94 19.61
N ARG A 118 7.85 -10.19 19.57
CA ARG A 118 8.61 -10.60 20.77
C ARG A 118 8.43 -9.62 21.95
N TRP A 119 8.25 -8.33 21.68
CA TRP A 119 7.96 -7.35 22.73
C TRP A 119 6.66 -7.65 23.51
N LEU A 120 5.69 -8.36 22.90
CA LEU A 120 4.48 -8.85 23.56
C LEU A 120 4.74 -10.04 24.49
N SER A 121 5.92 -10.67 24.43
CA SER A 121 6.29 -11.83 25.27
C SER A 121 7.03 -11.43 26.55
N SER A 122 7.14 -10.14 26.88
CA SER A 122 7.75 -9.67 28.13
C SER A 122 7.03 -10.25 29.35
N SER A 123 7.74 -11.10 30.10
CA SER A 123 7.25 -11.77 31.31
C SER A 123 7.79 -11.14 32.60
N SER A 124 8.27 -9.90 32.56
CA SER A 124 9.06 -9.36 33.65
C SER A 124 8.18 -8.71 34.73
N THR A 125 8.18 -9.31 35.93
CA THR A 125 7.74 -8.71 37.19
C THR A 125 8.68 -7.59 37.67
N THR A 126 9.32 -6.84 36.77
CA THR A 126 10.46 -5.97 37.09
C THR A 126 10.05 -4.50 37.07
N THR A 127 9.57 -4.02 38.21
CA THR A 127 9.45 -2.58 38.51
C THR A 127 10.83 -1.97 38.77
N LYS A 128 11.43 -1.24 37.80
CA LYS A 128 12.31 -0.07 38.05
C LYS A 128 12.74 0.62 36.75
N THR A 129 12.59 1.95 36.74
CA THR A 129 12.53 2.85 35.58
C THR A 129 13.83 3.62 35.30
N SER A 130 14.09 3.93 34.02
CA SER A 130 14.72 5.20 33.58
C SER A 130 13.77 5.95 32.62
N SER A 131 13.82 7.28 32.66
CA SER A 131 12.72 8.20 32.35
C SER A 131 12.45 8.46 30.86
N THR A 132 11.70 7.58 30.19
CA THR A 132 11.02 7.91 28.91
C THR A 132 9.52 8.18 29.08
N GLY A 133 8.91 7.72 30.18
CA GLY A 133 7.53 8.08 30.56
C GLY A 133 6.42 7.35 29.79
N GLU A 134 6.75 6.56 28.75
CA GLU A 134 5.79 5.81 27.95
C GLU A 134 5.42 4.48 28.65
N LYS A 135 4.15 4.35 29.03
CA LYS A 135 3.60 3.19 29.74
C LYS A 135 2.49 2.53 28.93
N VAL A 136 2.48 1.20 28.95
CA VAL A 136 1.33 0.36 28.55
C VAL A 136 0.93 -0.45 29.77
N ASP A 137 -0.25 -0.18 30.32
CA ASP A 137 -0.77 -0.80 31.56
C ASP A 137 0.23 -0.85 32.74
N GLY A 138 0.97 0.24 32.95
CA GLY A 138 1.95 0.33 34.04
C GLY A 138 3.31 -0.34 33.78
N LEU A 139 3.43 -1.15 32.71
CA LEU A 139 4.71 -1.65 32.21
C LEU A 139 5.39 -0.59 31.36
N MET A 140 6.68 -0.34 31.60
CA MET A 140 7.45 0.58 30.77
C MET A 140 7.81 -0.13 29.47
N LEU A 141 7.71 0.57 28.34
CA LEU A 141 8.21 0.05 27.07
C LEU A 141 9.67 -0.40 27.18
N THR A 142 10.49 0.19 28.06
CA THR A 142 11.87 -0.23 28.30
C THR A 142 12.06 -1.68 28.77
N ASP A 143 11.03 -2.30 29.31
CA ASP A 143 11.11 -3.59 30.01
C ASP A 143 10.80 -4.78 29.08
N CYS A 144 10.55 -4.50 27.81
CA CYS A 144 10.45 -5.50 26.75
C CYS A 144 11.84 -5.92 26.26
N ASP A 145 12.05 -7.22 25.99
CA ASP A 145 13.34 -7.70 25.47
C ASP A 145 13.45 -7.41 23.96
N TYR A 146 14.19 -6.35 23.65
CA TYR A 146 14.45 -5.88 22.30
C TYR A 146 15.65 -6.56 21.62
N ARG A 147 16.31 -7.54 22.24
CA ARG A 147 17.48 -8.21 21.65
C ARG A 147 17.07 -9.23 20.59
N LEU A 148 16.71 -8.74 19.42
CA LEU A 148 16.33 -9.56 18.27
C LEU A 148 17.58 -10.18 17.64
N SER A 149 17.57 -11.51 17.50
CA SER A 149 18.69 -12.29 16.95
C SER A 149 18.52 -12.63 15.47
N ALA A 150 17.42 -12.20 14.85
CA ALA A 150 17.01 -12.62 13.51
C ALA A 150 16.83 -11.40 12.58
N PRO A 151 17.62 -11.27 11.49
CA PRO A 151 17.62 -10.08 10.61
C PRO A 151 16.25 -9.78 9.96
N ASN A 152 15.47 -10.81 9.66
CA ASN A 152 14.13 -10.72 9.05
C ASN A 152 13.12 -9.97 9.92
N VAL A 153 13.35 -9.86 11.24
CA VAL A 153 12.42 -9.16 12.14
C VAL A 153 12.42 -7.65 11.91
N SER A 154 13.52 -7.08 11.42
CA SER A 154 13.57 -5.65 11.08
C SER A 154 12.57 -5.33 9.95
N ASP A 155 12.53 -6.17 8.93
CA ASP A 155 11.67 -5.98 7.77
C ASP A 155 10.20 -6.20 8.14
N GLU A 156 9.89 -7.24 8.93
CA GLU A 156 8.55 -7.47 9.48
C GLU A 156 8.07 -6.30 10.35
N ALA A 157 8.94 -5.77 11.21
CA ALA A 157 8.64 -4.63 12.08
C ALA A 157 8.41 -3.35 11.29
N MET A 158 9.25 -3.07 10.29
CA MET A 158 9.07 -1.91 9.42
C MET A 158 7.79 -2.03 8.59
N MET A 159 7.49 -3.23 8.10
CA MET A 159 6.29 -3.53 7.34
C MET A 159 5.03 -3.27 8.17
N LEU A 160 4.96 -3.85 9.38
CA LEU A 160 3.84 -3.66 10.31
C LEU A 160 3.71 -2.19 10.73
N TYR A 161 4.82 -1.53 11.08
CA TYR A 161 4.81 -0.10 11.44
C TYR A 161 4.30 0.79 10.31
N THR A 162 4.76 0.55 9.09
CA THR A 162 4.34 1.32 7.91
C THR A 162 2.83 1.17 7.69
N ALA A 163 2.29 -0.04 7.85
CA ALA A 163 0.86 -0.30 7.71
C ALA A 163 0.03 0.35 8.83
N LEU A 164 0.45 0.21 10.10
CA LEU A 164 -0.23 0.80 11.26
C LEU A 164 -0.37 2.33 11.13
N THR A 165 0.69 2.98 10.65
CA THR A 165 0.76 4.45 10.51
C THR A 165 -0.04 5.01 9.33
N ARG A 166 -0.78 4.18 8.58
CA ARG A 166 -1.67 4.67 7.52
C ARG A 166 -3.03 5.12 8.06
N ALA A 167 -3.45 4.65 9.24
CA ALA A 167 -4.75 4.96 9.82
C ALA A 167 -4.70 6.25 10.65
N ARG A 168 -5.63 7.18 10.44
CA ARG A 168 -5.75 8.41 11.24
C ARG A 168 -6.65 8.24 12.47
N ASN A 169 -7.82 7.60 12.28
CA ASN A 169 -8.89 7.55 13.28
C ASN A 169 -9.32 6.12 13.64
N HIS A 170 -9.45 5.22 12.66
CA HIS A 170 -9.92 3.86 12.92
C HIS A 170 -8.92 2.83 12.40
N LEU A 171 -8.50 1.91 13.28
CA LEU A 171 -7.56 0.85 12.96
C LEU A 171 -8.15 -0.51 13.31
N TYR A 172 -8.21 -1.39 12.31
CA TYR A 172 -8.62 -2.78 12.44
C TYR A 172 -7.43 -3.70 12.16
N LEU A 173 -7.23 -4.70 13.01
CA LEU A 173 -6.34 -5.82 12.75
C LEU A 173 -7.21 -7.05 12.48
N ILE A 174 -7.14 -7.58 11.28
CA ILE A 174 -7.98 -8.68 10.82
C ILE A 174 -7.09 -9.86 10.42
N GLU A 175 -7.36 -11.03 10.97
CA GLU A 175 -6.59 -12.25 10.70
C GLU A 175 -7.53 -13.41 10.35
N LEU A 176 -7.12 -14.28 9.43
CA LEU A 176 -7.87 -15.46 9.01
C LEU A 176 -7.50 -16.68 9.87
N GLU A 177 -8.51 -17.42 10.33
CA GLU A 177 -8.31 -18.70 11.01
C GLU A 177 -7.72 -19.73 10.02
N GLY A 178 -6.47 -20.13 10.25
CA GLY A 178 -5.91 -21.32 9.60
C GLY A 178 -5.27 -21.12 8.23
N ALA A 179 -4.72 -19.94 7.91
CA ALA A 179 -3.92 -19.74 6.70
C ALA A 179 -2.66 -20.65 6.62
N GLY A 180 -2.18 -21.16 7.76
CA GLY A 180 -1.07 -22.11 7.81
C GLY A 180 -1.47 -23.54 7.42
N LYS A 181 -1.11 -23.98 6.21
CA LYS A 181 -1.05 -25.42 5.86
C LYS A 181 0.02 -26.10 6.72
N GLY A 182 -0.32 -26.59 7.90
CA GLY A 182 0.61 -27.36 8.72
C GLY A 182 -0.01 -27.97 9.98
N LYS A 183 -0.11 -29.30 10.00
CA LYS A 183 -0.31 -30.06 11.25
C LYS A 183 0.93 -29.88 12.14
N LYS A 184 0.86 -29.12 13.26
CA LYS A 184 1.69 -29.32 14.48
C LYS A 184 1.26 -28.39 15.63
N GLN A 185 1.44 -28.88 16.86
CA GLN A 185 0.93 -28.38 18.14
C GLN A 185 1.45 -26.98 18.52
N GLY A 186 0.67 -25.94 18.25
CA GLY A 186 0.92 -24.57 18.74
C GLY A 186 -0.28 -23.68 18.46
N LYS A 187 -0.49 -22.62 19.26
CA LYS A 187 -1.50 -21.61 18.91
C LYS A 187 -0.94 -20.73 17.78
N PRO A 188 -1.72 -20.41 16.73
CA PRO A 188 -1.29 -19.50 15.67
C PRO A 188 -0.86 -18.13 16.22
N LEU A 189 0.13 -17.51 15.59
CA LEU A 189 0.72 -16.21 15.95
C LEU A 189 -0.33 -15.11 16.01
N ALA A 190 -1.29 -15.12 15.09
CA ALA A 190 -2.43 -14.20 15.10
C ALA A 190 -3.22 -14.28 16.43
N GLN A 191 -3.49 -15.50 16.92
CA GLN A 191 -4.20 -15.71 18.19
C GLN A 191 -3.36 -15.26 19.38
N PHE A 192 -2.05 -15.52 19.34
CA PHE A 192 -1.13 -15.00 20.35
C PHE A 192 -1.15 -13.47 20.38
N ALA A 193 -0.97 -12.84 19.22
CA ALA A 193 -0.91 -11.39 19.05
C ALA A 193 -2.18 -10.73 19.59
N PHE A 194 -3.36 -11.16 19.14
CA PHE A 194 -4.62 -10.58 19.56
C PHE A 194 -4.91 -10.79 21.03
N ARG A 195 -4.56 -11.95 21.59
CA ARG A 195 -4.66 -12.18 23.05
C ARG A 195 -3.76 -11.21 23.81
N ARG A 196 -2.50 -11.06 23.42
CA ARG A 196 -1.56 -10.16 24.11
C ARG A 196 -1.92 -8.70 23.97
N LEU A 197 -2.34 -8.25 22.78
CA LEU A 197 -2.82 -6.89 22.56
C LEU A 197 -4.05 -6.59 23.44
N LYS A 198 -4.95 -7.56 23.61
CA LYS A 198 -6.07 -7.44 24.55
C LYS A 198 -5.60 -7.37 26.00
N ASP A 199 -4.74 -8.30 26.41
CA ASP A 199 -4.25 -8.41 27.80
C ASP A 199 -3.49 -7.14 28.23
N LEU A 200 -2.79 -6.49 27.30
CA LEU A 200 -2.06 -5.22 27.52
C LEU A 200 -2.94 -3.97 27.37
N GLY A 201 -4.24 -4.11 27.11
CA GLY A 201 -5.14 -2.99 26.87
C GLY A 201 -4.81 -2.17 25.60
N LEU A 202 -4.10 -2.76 24.65
CA LEU A 202 -3.66 -2.15 23.39
C LEU A 202 -4.67 -2.30 22.25
N ALA A 203 -5.58 -3.27 22.35
CA ALA A 203 -6.64 -3.48 21.36
C ALA A 203 -7.90 -4.05 22.01
N LYS A 204 -9.06 -3.82 21.38
CA LYS A 204 -10.33 -4.41 21.77
C LYS A 204 -10.77 -5.48 20.76
N PRO A 205 -11.08 -6.71 21.21
CA PRO A 205 -11.64 -7.72 20.31
C PRO A 205 -13.06 -7.33 19.88
N VAL A 206 -13.37 -7.51 18.60
CA VAL A 206 -14.70 -7.30 18.02
C VAL A 206 -15.11 -8.50 17.17
N SER A 207 -16.41 -8.79 17.18
CA SER A 207 -17.03 -9.79 16.30
C SER A 207 -17.73 -9.18 15.09
N PHE A 208 -17.81 -7.84 15.04
CA PHE A 208 -18.51 -7.07 14.02
C PHE A 208 -17.84 -5.71 13.86
N ILE A 209 -17.66 -5.27 12.61
CA ILE A 209 -17.13 -3.94 12.27
C ILE A 209 -18.27 -3.12 11.67
N LYS A 210 -18.60 -1.99 12.31
CA LYS A 210 -19.64 -1.06 11.88
C LYS A 210 -19.09 0.35 11.79
N GLU A 211 -18.37 0.61 10.72
CA GLU A 211 -18.00 1.99 10.34
C GLU A 211 -19.01 2.58 9.34
N GLY A 212 -20.01 1.77 8.96
CA GLY A 212 -21.16 2.17 8.17
C GLY A 212 -21.08 1.72 6.72
N HIS A 213 -22.24 1.68 6.06
CA HIS A 213 -22.36 1.75 4.60
C HIS A 213 -22.22 3.21 4.13
N VAL A 214 -21.30 3.97 4.72
CA VAL A 214 -21.01 5.28 4.17
C VAL A 214 -20.11 4.99 2.98
N GLU A 215 -20.72 4.89 1.80
CA GLU A 215 -19.99 5.08 0.55
C GLU A 215 -19.12 6.33 0.72
N MET A 216 -17.88 6.25 0.27
CA MET A 216 -17.00 7.41 0.25
C MET A 216 -17.77 8.59 -0.34
N THR A 217 -17.72 9.73 0.32
CA THR A 217 -18.30 10.95 -0.22
C THR A 217 -17.68 11.25 -1.60
N PRO A 218 -18.37 11.99 -2.48
CA PRO A 218 -17.79 12.39 -3.75
C PRO A 218 -16.42 13.07 -3.59
N ALA A 219 -16.22 13.84 -2.53
CA ALA A 219 -14.93 14.47 -2.21
C ALA A 219 -13.84 13.45 -1.86
N GLU A 220 -14.15 12.41 -1.08
CA GLU A 220 -13.21 11.33 -0.76
C GLU A 220 -12.87 10.49 -2.00
N HIS A 221 -13.86 10.22 -2.86
CA HIS A 221 -13.61 9.57 -4.15
C HIS A 221 -12.68 10.41 -5.04
N LYS A 222 -12.89 11.73 -5.14
CA LYS A 222 -11.99 12.62 -5.88
C LYS A 222 -10.57 12.60 -5.30
N ALA A 223 -10.44 12.75 -3.98
CA ALA A 223 -9.14 12.70 -3.31
C ALA A 223 -8.42 11.37 -3.57
N ARG A 224 -9.16 10.25 -3.55
CA ARG A 224 -8.66 8.92 -3.87
C ARG A 224 -8.23 8.79 -5.34
N GLY A 225 -9.01 9.33 -6.27
CA GLY A 225 -8.67 9.34 -7.69
C GLY A 225 -7.39 10.13 -7.97
N VAL A 226 -7.23 11.31 -7.37
CA VAL A 226 -6.01 12.14 -7.51
C VAL A 226 -4.78 11.40 -6.98
N LEU A 227 -4.95 10.68 -5.87
CA LEU A 227 -3.92 9.81 -5.34
C LEU A 227 -3.53 8.71 -6.35
N TYR A 228 -4.49 8.04 -6.98
CA TYR A 228 -4.22 7.02 -7.99
C TYR A 228 -3.50 7.56 -9.22
N VAL A 229 -3.86 8.76 -9.70
CA VAL A 229 -3.12 9.44 -10.76
C VAL A 229 -1.68 9.67 -10.33
N THR A 230 -1.45 10.17 -9.11
CA THR A 230 -0.11 10.42 -8.59
C THR A 230 0.72 9.14 -8.51
N GLN A 231 0.12 8.03 -8.06
CA GLN A 231 0.77 6.72 -8.05
C GLN A 231 1.10 6.24 -9.46
N ALA A 232 0.16 6.34 -10.41
CA ALA A 232 0.37 5.92 -11.79
C ALA A 232 1.52 6.70 -12.45
N LEU A 233 1.60 8.01 -12.24
CA LEU A 233 2.69 8.85 -12.74
C LEU A 233 4.04 8.47 -12.11
N ASN A 234 4.07 8.15 -10.82
CA ASN A 234 5.30 7.67 -10.18
C ASN A 234 5.74 6.30 -10.71
N MET A 235 4.81 5.37 -10.91
CA MET A 235 5.08 4.06 -11.54
C MET A 235 5.65 4.24 -12.94
N SER A 236 5.09 5.16 -13.73
CA SER A 236 5.59 5.50 -15.07
C SER A 236 7.02 6.06 -15.02
N ARG A 237 7.32 6.97 -14.09
CA ARG A 237 8.68 7.53 -13.91
C ARG A 237 9.71 6.48 -13.49
N ASN A 238 9.28 5.49 -12.70
CA ASN A 238 10.11 4.38 -12.26
C ASN A 238 10.23 3.26 -13.31
N MET A 239 9.73 3.47 -14.53
CA MET A 239 9.75 2.49 -15.63
C MET A 239 9.08 1.15 -15.28
N GLU A 240 8.03 1.18 -14.45
CA GLU A 240 7.21 -0.01 -14.21
C GLU A 240 6.47 -0.45 -15.49
N PRO A 241 6.05 -1.73 -15.59
CA PRO A 241 5.29 -2.20 -16.74
C PRO A 241 4.06 -1.32 -17.04
N PHE A 242 3.91 -0.90 -18.29
CA PHE A 242 2.83 0.01 -18.69
C PHE A 242 1.43 -0.54 -18.40
N SER A 243 1.26 -1.87 -18.38
CA SER A 243 0.02 -2.52 -17.94
C SER A 243 -0.41 -2.09 -16.53
N ASN A 244 0.55 -1.94 -15.62
CA ASN A 244 0.30 -1.55 -14.23
C ASN A 244 -0.06 -0.07 -14.14
N VAL A 245 0.68 0.78 -14.87
CA VAL A 245 0.38 2.23 -15.00
C VAL A 245 -1.04 2.44 -15.54
N LYS A 246 -1.38 1.75 -16.64
CA LYS A 246 -2.71 1.79 -17.24
C LYS A 246 -3.78 1.33 -16.26
N GLY A 247 -3.58 0.20 -15.58
CA GLY A 247 -4.50 -0.30 -14.56
C GLY A 247 -4.79 0.74 -13.47
N LYS A 248 -3.75 1.45 -13.02
CA LYS A 248 -3.88 2.48 -11.99
C LYS A 248 -4.63 3.73 -12.46
N PHE A 249 -4.44 4.14 -13.72
CA PHE A 249 -5.27 5.19 -14.34
C PHE A 249 -6.74 4.76 -14.46
N MET A 250 -7.02 3.49 -14.80
CA MET A 250 -8.40 2.96 -14.84
C MET A 250 -9.06 3.00 -13.44
N GLU A 251 -8.31 2.65 -12.39
CA GLU A 251 -8.78 2.81 -11.01
C GLU A 251 -9.10 4.28 -10.69
N ALA A 252 -8.23 5.22 -11.09
CA ALA A 252 -8.44 6.66 -10.92
C ALA A 252 -9.69 7.17 -11.65
N MET A 253 -9.85 6.83 -12.93
CA MET A 253 -11.03 7.20 -13.72
C MET A 253 -12.33 6.70 -13.08
N SER A 254 -12.33 5.46 -12.59
CA SER A 254 -13.49 4.90 -11.89
C SER A 254 -13.90 5.69 -10.63
N ARG A 255 -12.97 6.47 -10.05
CA ARG A 255 -13.24 7.32 -8.88
C ARG A 255 -13.81 8.68 -9.28
N PHE A 256 -13.47 9.20 -10.45
CA PHE A 256 -14.00 10.47 -10.96
C PHE A 256 -15.36 10.33 -11.67
N ALA A 257 -15.75 9.11 -12.01
CA ALA A 257 -16.98 8.79 -12.72
C ALA A 257 -18.27 9.31 -12.03
N PRO A 258 -19.37 9.52 -12.79
CA PRO A 258 -20.62 10.13 -12.30
C PRO A 258 -21.22 9.45 -11.07
N GLU A 259 -21.09 8.13 -10.98
CA GLU A 259 -21.62 7.30 -9.89
C GLU A 259 -20.81 7.39 -8.60
N LYS A 260 -19.64 8.06 -8.61
CA LYS A 260 -18.76 8.21 -7.44
C LYS A 260 -18.41 9.68 -7.19
N GLY A 261 -17.24 10.11 -7.67
CA GLY A 261 -16.74 11.47 -7.48
C GLY A 261 -17.57 12.51 -8.23
N ASN A 262 -18.20 12.14 -9.35
CA ASN A 262 -18.93 13.04 -10.23
C ASN A 262 -18.08 14.29 -10.59
N ASP A 263 -16.90 14.06 -11.16
CA ASP A 263 -15.97 15.10 -11.56
C ASP A 263 -15.52 14.90 -13.01
N LYS A 264 -16.27 15.51 -13.93
CA LYS A 264 -15.99 15.41 -15.37
C LYS A 264 -14.62 15.99 -15.74
N ASP A 265 -14.23 17.12 -15.15
CA ASP A 265 -12.94 17.76 -15.47
C ASP A 265 -11.76 16.88 -15.08
N LEU A 266 -11.80 16.28 -13.87
CA LEU A 266 -10.76 15.33 -13.46
C LEU A 266 -10.80 14.04 -14.27
N LEU A 267 -11.98 13.55 -14.66
CA LEU A 267 -12.12 12.38 -15.53
C LEU A 267 -11.49 12.63 -16.90
N ASP A 268 -11.87 13.72 -17.58
CA ASP A 268 -11.38 14.10 -18.91
C ASP A 268 -9.85 14.31 -18.89
N LYS A 269 -9.31 14.94 -17.82
CA LYS A 269 -7.85 15.09 -17.63
C LYS A 269 -7.14 13.76 -17.42
N CYS A 270 -7.75 12.84 -16.66
CA CYS A 270 -7.22 11.51 -16.39
C CYS A 270 -7.17 10.67 -17.67
N GLU A 271 -8.24 10.69 -18.46
CA GLU A 271 -8.32 10.06 -19.78
C GLU A 271 -7.25 10.60 -20.74
N LYS A 272 -7.11 11.94 -20.78
CA LYS A 272 -6.11 12.58 -21.64
C LYS A 272 -4.68 12.22 -21.26
N HIS A 273 -4.35 12.16 -19.97
CA HIS A 273 -3.05 11.67 -19.50
C HIS A 273 -2.81 10.21 -19.91
N LEU A 274 -3.80 9.34 -19.76
CA LEU A 274 -3.64 7.94 -20.15
C LEU A 274 -3.46 7.78 -21.66
N ASP A 275 -4.17 8.56 -22.49
CA ASP A 275 -4.00 8.53 -23.94
C ASP A 275 -2.59 9.00 -24.35
N ALA A 276 -2.11 10.11 -23.75
CA ALA A 276 -0.75 10.60 -23.97
C ALA A 276 0.30 9.54 -23.59
N LEU A 277 0.19 8.93 -22.42
CA LEU A 277 1.12 7.87 -21.98
C LEU A 277 1.05 6.63 -22.88
N THR A 278 -0.15 6.26 -23.36
CA THR A 278 -0.33 5.13 -24.28
C THR A 278 0.39 5.38 -25.60
N LYS A 279 0.23 6.57 -26.18
CA LYS A 279 0.87 6.96 -27.45
C LYS A 279 2.38 7.13 -27.31
N MET A 280 2.83 7.75 -26.22
CA MET A 280 4.26 7.82 -25.86
C MET A 280 4.88 6.43 -25.76
N HIS A 281 4.22 5.50 -25.05
CA HIS A 281 4.71 4.12 -24.93
C HIS A 281 4.73 3.40 -26.29
N GLY A 282 3.73 3.65 -27.14
CA GLY A 282 3.70 3.16 -28.52
C GLY A 282 4.89 3.66 -29.34
N LEU A 283 5.21 4.95 -29.29
CA LEU A 283 6.38 5.55 -29.94
C LEU A 283 7.69 4.94 -29.44
N MET A 284 7.87 4.84 -28.12
CA MET A 284 9.06 4.24 -27.53
C MET A 284 9.25 2.78 -27.95
N LYS A 285 8.15 2.01 -27.99
CA LYS A 285 8.16 0.62 -28.42
C LYS A 285 8.55 0.50 -29.89
N PHE A 286 7.91 1.29 -30.76
CA PHE A 286 8.20 1.33 -32.19
C PHE A 286 9.68 1.67 -32.44
N ALA A 287 10.19 2.74 -31.82
CA ALA A 287 11.59 3.14 -31.96
C ALA A 287 12.56 2.03 -31.53
N LYS A 288 12.29 1.33 -30.43
CA LYS A 288 13.12 0.22 -29.97
C LYS A 288 13.09 -0.98 -30.92
N GLU A 289 11.92 -1.35 -31.42
CA GLU A 289 11.78 -2.52 -32.30
C GLU A 289 12.34 -2.24 -33.71
N SER A 290 12.08 -1.03 -34.22
CA SER A 290 12.43 -0.62 -35.57
C SER A 290 13.84 -0.07 -35.69
N PHE A 291 14.37 0.68 -34.73
CA PHE A 291 15.64 1.42 -34.91
C PHE A 291 16.79 0.93 -34.04
N LEU A 292 16.53 0.33 -32.87
CA LEU A 292 17.61 -0.07 -31.96
C LEU A 292 18.39 -1.27 -32.52
N ARG A 293 19.70 -1.09 -32.74
CA ARG A 293 20.65 -2.11 -33.21
C ARG A 293 21.98 -1.96 -32.49
N GLY A 294 22.46 -3.04 -31.84
CA GLY A 294 23.76 -3.02 -31.17
C GLY A 294 23.88 -2.02 -30.01
N GLY A 295 22.76 -1.58 -29.44
CA GLY A 295 22.72 -0.60 -28.34
C GLY A 295 22.63 0.86 -28.77
N ALA A 296 22.59 1.16 -30.06
CA ALA A 296 22.37 2.50 -30.61
C ALA A 296 21.19 2.49 -31.60
N TYR A 297 20.56 3.64 -31.82
CA TYR A 297 19.54 3.78 -32.85
C TYR A 297 20.21 3.89 -34.23
N ASN A 298 19.69 3.18 -35.22
CA ASN A 298 20.20 3.21 -36.59
C ASN A 298 19.02 3.28 -37.58
N LEU A 299 18.96 4.36 -38.35
CA LEU A 299 17.92 4.63 -39.35
C LEU A 299 18.31 4.24 -40.78
N GLU A 300 19.55 3.78 -41.01
CA GLU A 300 20.07 3.43 -42.33
C GLU A 300 19.20 2.33 -42.98
N GLY A 301 18.69 2.62 -44.18
CA GLY A 301 17.84 1.70 -44.94
C GLY A 301 16.41 1.55 -44.42
N ARG A 302 15.98 2.35 -43.43
CA ARG A 302 14.66 2.24 -42.76
C ARG A 302 13.71 3.38 -43.09
N PHE A 303 13.69 3.81 -44.35
CA PHE A 303 12.93 4.99 -44.76
C PHE A 303 11.42 4.86 -44.47
N ALA A 304 10.84 3.67 -44.68
CA ALA A 304 9.42 3.45 -44.41
C ALA A 304 9.08 3.58 -42.92
N GLU A 305 9.90 2.98 -42.06
CA GLU A 305 9.73 3.04 -40.61
C GLU A 305 9.96 4.46 -40.07
N VAL A 306 10.87 5.23 -40.67
CA VAL A 306 11.06 6.65 -40.33
C VAL A 306 9.81 7.47 -40.62
N LEU A 307 9.17 7.27 -41.79
CA LEU A 307 7.92 7.96 -42.11
C LEU A 307 6.78 7.57 -41.16
N GLU A 308 6.68 6.29 -40.80
CA GLU A 308 5.68 5.84 -39.82
C GLU A 308 5.92 6.45 -38.43
N PHE A 309 7.19 6.49 -37.99
CA PHE A 309 7.56 7.11 -36.71
C PHE A 309 7.27 8.62 -36.69
N GLU A 310 7.58 9.33 -37.79
CA GLU A 310 7.25 10.75 -37.94
C GLU A 310 5.74 10.99 -37.87
N GLN A 311 4.95 10.17 -38.57
CA GLN A 311 3.49 10.28 -38.52
C GLN A 311 2.98 10.06 -37.09
N MET A 312 3.43 9.01 -36.39
CA MET A 312 3.05 8.76 -35.00
C MET A 312 3.42 9.92 -34.06
N ALA A 313 4.61 10.50 -34.25
CA ALA A 313 5.08 11.62 -33.45
C ALA A 313 4.28 12.91 -33.74
N SER A 314 3.98 13.16 -35.01
CA SER A 314 3.15 14.29 -35.46
C SER A 314 1.74 14.20 -34.89
N GLU A 315 1.13 13.02 -34.93
CA GLU A 315 -0.17 12.76 -34.30
C GLU A 315 -0.11 13.00 -32.78
N PHE A 316 0.94 12.56 -32.11
CA PHE A 316 1.14 12.81 -30.67
C PHE A 316 1.23 14.32 -30.37
N PHE A 317 2.12 15.06 -31.03
CA PHE A 317 2.30 16.48 -30.73
C PHE A 317 1.09 17.32 -31.13
N SER A 318 0.42 17.01 -32.25
CA SER A 318 -0.79 17.74 -32.67
C SER A 318 -1.89 17.71 -31.60
N GLN A 319 -1.94 16.65 -30.79
CA GLN A 319 -2.96 16.45 -29.77
C GLN A 319 -2.56 16.99 -28.40
N PHE A 320 -1.26 16.92 -28.05
CA PHE A 320 -0.82 17.18 -26.68
C PHE A 320 0.10 18.38 -26.51
N LEU A 321 0.76 18.89 -27.56
CA LEU A 321 1.85 19.87 -27.44
C LEU A 321 1.49 21.14 -26.64
N CYS A 322 0.25 21.61 -26.74
CA CYS A 322 -0.21 22.82 -26.05
C CYS A 322 -0.85 22.56 -24.68
N ASP A 323 -0.83 21.33 -24.18
CA ASP A 323 -1.42 20.99 -22.89
C ASP A 323 -0.43 21.24 -21.74
N SER A 324 -0.77 22.18 -20.85
CA SER A 324 0.04 22.55 -19.69
C SER A 324 0.16 21.44 -18.63
N PHE A 325 -0.68 20.40 -18.69
CA PHE A 325 -0.63 19.26 -17.77
C PHE A 325 0.24 18.11 -18.29
N LEU A 326 0.58 18.07 -19.59
CA LEU A 326 1.31 16.97 -20.24
C LEU A 326 2.79 17.29 -20.52
N VAL A 327 3.35 18.31 -19.86
CA VAL A 327 4.70 18.82 -20.14
C VAL A 327 5.77 17.72 -20.02
N ALA A 328 5.62 16.81 -19.06
CA ALA A 328 6.60 15.74 -18.84
C ALA A 328 6.57 14.69 -19.97
N GLU A 329 5.38 14.27 -20.39
CA GLU A 329 5.17 13.31 -21.47
C GLU A 329 5.64 13.89 -22.81
N ILE A 330 5.32 15.15 -23.07
CA ILE A 330 5.79 15.88 -24.26
C ILE A 330 7.31 15.96 -24.27
N HIS A 331 7.91 16.30 -23.13
CA HIS A 331 9.37 16.36 -23.02
C HIS A 331 10.03 14.99 -23.24
N ALA A 332 9.45 13.92 -22.72
CA ALA A 332 9.95 12.56 -22.91
C ALA A 332 9.92 12.11 -24.38
N VAL A 333 8.83 12.38 -25.10
CA VAL A 333 8.75 12.08 -26.54
C VAL A 333 9.75 12.91 -27.34
N ARG A 334 9.93 14.18 -26.98
CA ARG A 334 10.94 15.04 -27.61
C ARG A 334 12.36 14.47 -27.42
N LEU A 335 12.72 14.07 -26.20
CA LEU A 335 14.02 13.46 -25.91
C LEU A 335 14.21 12.15 -26.69
N LEU A 336 13.17 11.32 -26.82
CA LEU A 336 13.23 10.11 -27.64
C LEU A 336 13.55 10.43 -29.10
N ILE A 337 12.92 11.45 -29.67
CA ILE A 337 13.16 11.84 -31.07
C ILE A 337 14.58 12.36 -31.24
N GLU A 338 15.04 13.23 -30.32
CA GLU A 338 16.43 13.69 -30.29
C GLU A 338 17.40 12.50 -30.21
N GLU A 339 17.15 11.51 -29.34
CA GLU A 339 18.00 10.31 -29.22
C GLU A 339 17.99 9.43 -30.49
N VAL A 340 16.84 9.28 -31.14
CA VAL A 340 16.70 8.49 -32.38
C VAL A 340 17.40 9.18 -33.56
N VAL A 341 17.41 10.52 -33.60
CA VAL A 341 18.00 11.31 -34.69
C VAL A 341 19.48 11.61 -34.45
N ASP A 342 19.89 11.88 -33.21
CA ASP A 342 21.30 12.15 -32.86
C ASP A 342 22.10 10.85 -32.67
N GLY A 343 21.42 9.73 -32.40
CA GLY A 343 22.02 8.41 -32.26
C GLY A 343 22.43 7.75 -33.58
N THR A 344 22.04 8.31 -34.73
CA THR A 344 22.41 7.86 -36.09
C THR A 344 23.66 8.51 -36.65
#